data_AF-A0A8H6LYR1-F1
#
_entry.id   AF-A0A8H6LYR1-F1
#
_cell.length_a   1.000
_cell.length_b   1.000
_cell.length_c   1.000
_cell.angle_alpha   90.00
_cell.angle_beta   90.00
_cell.angle_gamma   90.00
#
_symmetry.space_group_name_H-M   'P 1'
#
loop_
_entity.id
_entity.type
_entity.pdbx_description
1 polymer ?
#
loop_
_entity_poly.entity_id
_entity_poly.type
_entity_poly.pdbx_seq_one_letter_code
_entity_poly.pdbx_strand_id
1 'polypeptide(L)'
;MSSLHISPRANHFSPFEKFLLRMKPSRRMHLFDSMAISDFVSLASASSLLKEITDIYKDTAWKIDDFFSMWFNTSLEFRCMLAFTGAIVSGSQAIRFLDRMEPAASSDLDILTRVGGVLSLVNYLEGQGYHRVEKKPGRKEDYPLLADIFALSSTAQFCKGGGKNGILEIFDFKKRLFRAIRGVDRLKVQISVVAQNPIHHMLFSYHSTAVMNYVSHDEAVSVFPLSTFVKRVSYPSTRLGLGREWNPSWKAKYEAKGFRFDIKSLRPAVVLGRRFVKDRCCWVLPHGGEHVHRPNPMKFPS
;
A
#
# COMPACT_ATOMS: atom_id res chain seq x y z
N MET A 1 -8.04 -27.29 4.84
CA MET A 1 -8.91 -27.65 3.70
C MET A 1 -10.34 -27.39 4.11
N SER A 2 -10.86 -26.21 3.80
CA SER A 2 -12.28 -25.85 4.00
C SER A 2 -13.10 -26.47 2.87
N SER A 3 -14.03 -27.39 3.21
CA SER A 3 -14.95 -27.98 2.25
C SER A 3 -16.02 -26.96 1.88
N LEU A 4 -16.10 -26.59 0.59
CA LEU A 4 -17.21 -25.80 0.06
C LEU A 4 -18.51 -26.59 0.24
N HIS A 5 -19.42 -26.10 1.09
CA HIS A 5 -20.73 -26.70 1.29
C HIS A 5 -21.66 -26.27 0.15
N ILE A 6 -21.76 -27.08 -0.89
CA ILE A 6 -22.56 -26.78 -2.08
C ILE A 6 -24.03 -27.11 -1.78
N SER A 7 -24.91 -26.11 -1.86
CA SER A 7 -26.37 -26.27 -1.72
C SER A 7 -26.96 -27.15 -2.84
N PRO A 8 -27.97 -28.02 -2.55
CA PRO A 8 -28.44 -29.06 -3.46
C PRO A 8 -29.32 -28.58 -4.63
N ARG A 9 -29.28 -27.29 -5.01
CA ARG A 9 -29.78 -26.84 -6.33
C ARG A 9 -28.73 -27.15 -7.41
N ALA A 10 -28.41 -28.43 -7.56
CA ALA A 10 -27.54 -28.93 -8.61
C ALA A 10 -28.29 -28.95 -9.95
N ASN A 11 -27.56 -28.60 -11.02
CA ASN A 11 -27.94 -28.53 -12.44
C ASN A 11 -28.28 -27.09 -12.86
N HIS A 12 -27.36 -26.25 -13.36
CA HIS A 12 -26.22 -26.53 -14.20
C HIS A 12 -25.13 -25.48 -13.99
N PHE A 13 -23.98 -25.86 -13.41
CA PHE A 13 -22.78 -25.02 -13.52
C PHE A 13 -22.43 -24.86 -15.01
N SER A 14 -22.09 -23.63 -15.39
CA SER A 14 -21.57 -23.32 -16.71
C SER A 14 -20.31 -24.14 -17.01
N PRO A 15 -19.97 -24.37 -18.29
CA PRO A 15 -18.71 -25.02 -18.66
C PRO A 15 -17.48 -24.37 -18.00
N PHE A 16 -17.49 -23.04 -17.86
CA PHE A 16 -16.40 -22.29 -17.24
C PHE A 16 -16.29 -22.53 -15.72
N GLU A 17 -17.41 -22.54 -15.00
CA GLU A 17 -17.41 -22.87 -13.56
C GLU A 17 -16.92 -24.29 -13.31
N LYS A 18 -17.38 -25.26 -14.12
CA LYS A 18 -16.91 -26.66 -14.05
C LYS A 18 -15.41 -26.76 -14.32
N PHE A 19 -14.91 -25.99 -15.29
CA PHE A 19 -13.49 -25.91 -15.60
C PHE A 19 -12.68 -25.39 -14.40
N LEU A 20 -13.11 -24.29 -13.77
CA LEU A 20 -12.44 -23.76 -12.58
C LEU A 20 -12.47 -24.71 -11.40
N LEU A 21 -13.61 -25.37 -11.13
CA LEU A 21 -13.76 -26.33 -10.04
C LEU A 21 -12.82 -27.53 -10.20
N ARG A 22 -12.64 -28.03 -11.43
CA ARG A 22 -11.73 -29.14 -11.75
C ARG A 22 -10.26 -28.74 -11.80
N MET A 23 -9.97 -27.44 -11.93
CA MET A 23 -8.61 -26.93 -11.96
C MET A 23 -7.93 -27.07 -10.59
N LYS A 24 -6.70 -27.59 -10.58
CA LYS A 24 -5.85 -27.65 -9.37
C LYS A 24 -5.73 -26.24 -8.74
N PRO A 25 -5.76 -26.11 -7.41
CA PRO A 25 -5.71 -24.80 -6.74
C PRO A 25 -4.57 -23.90 -7.21
N SER A 26 -3.34 -24.42 -7.33
CA SER A 26 -2.18 -23.64 -7.79
C SER A 26 -2.34 -23.08 -9.21
N ARG A 27 -2.88 -23.87 -10.14
CA ARG A 27 -3.17 -23.41 -11.51
C ARG A 27 -4.27 -22.35 -11.53
N ARG A 28 -5.25 -22.48 -10.64
CA ARG A 28 -6.33 -21.50 -10.49
C ARG A 28 -5.81 -20.16 -9.97
N MET A 29 -4.90 -20.18 -8.99
CA MET A 29 -4.24 -18.96 -8.50
C MET A 29 -3.47 -18.28 -9.64
N HIS A 30 -2.63 -19.04 -10.38
CA HIS A 30 -1.89 -18.49 -11.53
C HIS A 30 -2.79 -17.92 -12.63
N LEU A 31 -3.93 -18.55 -12.90
CA LEU A 31 -4.92 -18.00 -13.84
C LEU A 31 -5.41 -16.63 -13.36
N PHE A 32 -5.78 -16.52 -12.08
CA PHE A 32 -6.28 -15.25 -11.52
C PHE A 32 -5.19 -14.17 -11.38
N ASP A 33 -3.93 -14.56 -11.14
CA ASP A 33 -2.78 -13.65 -11.16
C ASP A 33 -2.58 -13.01 -12.54
N SER A 34 -2.86 -13.77 -13.60
CA SER A 34 -2.75 -13.31 -14.98
C SER A 34 -3.92 -12.43 -15.45
N MET A 35 -5.06 -12.46 -14.74
CA MET A 35 -6.24 -11.67 -15.11
C MET A 35 -6.06 -10.20 -14.71
N ALA A 36 -6.49 -9.28 -15.57
CA ALA A 36 -6.63 -7.89 -15.17
C ALA A 36 -7.64 -7.75 -14.03
N ILE A 37 -7.46 -6.76 -13.15
CA ILE A 37 -8.35 -6.60 -11.99
C ILE A 37 -9.80 -6.38 -12.44
N SER A 38 -10.05 -5.66 -13.55
CA SER A 38 -11.39 -5.49 -14.11
C SER A 38 -12.08 -6.81 -14.46
N ASP A 39 -11.32 -7.75 -15.03
CA ASP A 39 -11.85 -9.04 -15.49
C ASP A 39 -12.13 -9.94 -14.29
N PHE A 40 -11.21 -9.94 -13.32
CA PHE A 40 -11.37 -10.65 -12.06
C PHE A 40 -12.63 -10.18 -11.30
N VAL A 41 -12.90 -8.88 -11.31
CA VAL A 41 -14.10 -8.27 -10.69
C VAL A 41 -15.37 -8.64 -11.43
N SER A 42 -15.32 -8.58 -12.77
CA SER A 42 -16.45 -8.97 -13.61
C SER A 42 -16.78 -10.44 -13.40
N LEU A 43 -15.76 -11.28 -13.25
CA LEU A 43 -15.90 -12.71 -12.95
C LEU A 43 -16.60 -12.94 -11.62
N ALA A 44 -16.19 -12.25 -10.56
CA ALA A 44 -16.82 -12.34 -9.24
C ALA A 44 -18.31 -11.94 -9.26
N SER A 45 -18.72 -11.13 -10.22
CA SER A 45 -20.10 -10.63 -10.34
C SER A 45 -20.99 -11.50 -11.23
N ALA A 46 -20.41 -12.46 -11.96
CA ALA A 46 -21.14 -13.28 -12.94
C ALA A 46 -21.96 -14.40 -12.30
N SER A 47 -21.53 -14.96 -11.15
CA SER A 47 -22.31 -15.95 -10.40
C SER A 47 -21.88 -16.00 -8.92
N SER A 48 -22.74 -16.57 -8.07
CA SER A 48 -22.43 -16.78 -6.65
C SER A 48 -21.26 -17.75 -6.43
N LEU A 49 -21.15 -18.79 -7.27
CA LEU A 49 -20.03 -19.73 -7.20
C LEU A 49 -18.71 -19.05 -7.59
N LEU A 50 -18.71 -18.25 -8.65
CA LEU A 50 -17.53 -17.50 -9.06
C LEU A 50 -17.16 -16.47 -7.99
N LYS A 51 -18.14 -15.83 -7.34
CA LYS A 51 -17.92 -14.97 -6.18
C LYS A 51 -17.15 -15.71 -5.07
N GLU A 52 -17.62 -16.88 -4.65
CA GLU A 52 -16.95 -17.70 -3.63
C GLU A 52 -15.52 -18.08 -4.04
N ILE A 53 -15.33 -18.54 -5.28
CA ILE A 53 -14.00 -18.91 -5.79
C ILE A 53 -13.05 -17.70 -5.80
N THR A 54 -13.54 -16.52 -6.22
CA THR A 54 -12.74 -15.29 -6.24
C THR A 54 -12.46 -14.78 -4.82
N ASP A 55 -13.34 -15.00 -3.85
CA ASP A 55 -13.11 -14.62 -2.47
C ASP A 55 -11.99 -15.44 -1.83
N ILE A 56 -11.92 -16.75 -2.10
CA ILE A 56 -10.77 -17.59 -1.71
C ILE A 56 -9.45 -17.06 -2.30
N TYR A 57 -9.47 -16.65 -3.57
CA TYR A 57 -8.28 -16.05 -4.18
C TYR A 57 -7.91 -14.74 -3.51
N LYS A 58 -8.88 -13.89 -3.14
CA LYS A 58 -8.61 -12.61 -2.48
C LYS A 58 -7.85 -12.79 -1.17
N ASP A 59 -8.27 -13.76 -0.37
CA ASP A 59 -7.63 -14.08 0.92
C ASP A 59 -6.17 -14.54 0.76
N THR A 60 -5.81 -15.03 -0.43
CA THR A 60 -4.44 -15.43 -0.77
C THR A 60 -3.65 -14.28 -1.39
N ALA A 61 -4.22 -13.59 -2.39
CA ALA A 61 -3.54 -12.57 -3.19
C ALA A 61 -3.26 -11.27 -2.41
N TRP A 62 -4.10 -10.94 -1.43
CA TRP A 62 -3.93 -9.76 -0.57
C TRP A 62 -3.65 -10.16 0.89
N LYS A 63 -2.86 -11.22 1.08
CA LYS A 63 -2.45 -11.67 2.42
C LYS A 63 -1.34 -10.77 2.97
N ILE A 64 -1.75 -9.79 3.79
CA ILE A 64 -0.83 -8.74 4.27
C ILE A 64 0.33 -9.31 5.11
N ASP A 65 0.09 -10.37 5.87
CA ASP A 65 1.13 -10.95 6.71
C ASP A 65 2.23 -11.60 5.86
N ASP A 66 1.87 -12.20 4.72
CA ASP A 66 2.86 -12.74 3.78
C ASP A 66 3.63 -11.60 3.10
N PHE A 67 2.95 -10.50 2.76
CA PHE A 67 3.58 -9.33 2.16
C PHE A 67 4.63 -8.69 3.10
N PHE A 68 4.29 -8.48 4.37
CA PHE A 68 5.20 -7.88 5.36
C PHE A 68 6.30 -8.82 5.84
N SER A 69 6.15 -10.13 5.66
CA SER A 69 7.18 -11.12 6.02
C SER A 69 8.52 -10.90 5.30
N MET A 70 8.51 -10.16 4.18
CA MET A 70 9.74 -9.75 3.50
C MET A 70 10.62 -8.85 4.38
N TRP A 71 10.02 -7.97 5.18
CA TRP A 71 10.74 -6.96 5.97
C TRP A 71 10.87 -7.33 7.45
N PHE A 72 9.86 -8.01 8.00
CA PHE A 72 9.74 -8.19 9.44
C PHE A 72 9.65 -9.67 9.80
N ASN A 73 10.24 -10.03 10.94
CA ASN A 73 10.21 -11.40 11.44
C ASN A 73 8.79 -11.82 11.83
N THR A 74 7.99 -10.86 12.31
CA THR A 74 6.59 -11.10 12.68
C THR A 74 5.72 -9.96 12.16
N SER A 75 4.95 -10.24 11.10
CA SER A 75 4.07 -9.26 10.47
C SER A 75 2.99 -8.72 11.41
N LEU A 76 2.49 -9.56 12.34
CA LEU A 76 1.53 -9.14 13.35
C LEU A 76 2.12 -8.06 14.27
N GLU A 77 3.35 -8.22 14.76
CA GLU A 77 4.02 -7.20 15.57
C GLU A 77 4.14 -5.88 14.81
N PHE A 78 4.52 -5.94 13.52
CA PHE A 78 4.58 -4.74 12.70
C PHE A 78 3.21 -4.07 12.55
N ARG A 79 2.13 -4.83 12.33
CA ARG A 79 0.77 -4.28 12.28
C ARG A 79 0.37 -3.65 13.62
N CYS A 80 0.70 -4.28 14.75
CA CYS A 80 0.51 -3.67 16.06
C CYS A 80 1.29 -2.36 16.20
N MET A 81 2.51 -2.26 15.66
CA MET A 81 3.28 -1.02 15.64
C MET A 81 2.63 0.06 14.78
N LEU A 82 2.07 -0.28 13.61
CA LEU A 82 1.29 0.66 12.80
C LEU A 82 0.07 1.17 13.58
N ALA A 83 -0.63 0.29 14.29
CA ALA A 83 -1.79 0.65 15.12
C ALA A 83 -1.40 1.60 16.25
N PHE A 84 -0.37 1.23 17.01
CA PHE A 84 0.11 1.98 18.17
C PHE A 84 0.60 3.38 17.81
N THR A 85 1.27 3.51 16.66
CA THR A 85 1.86 4.79 16.23
C THR A 85 0.96 5.61 15.31
N GLY A 86 -0.18 5.05 14.88
CA GLY A 86 -1.02 5.63 13.84
C GLY A 86 -0.30 5.81 12.49
N ALA A 87 0.75 5.00 12.26
CA ALA A 87 1.54 5.04 11.04
C ALA A 87 0.88 4.24 9.91
N ILE A 88 1.25 4.58 8.68
CA ILE A 88 0.80 3.85 7.49
C ILE A 88 2.00 3.54 6.59
N VAL A 89 1.95 2.41 5.90
CA VAL A 89 2.82 2.11 4.77
C VAL A 89 2.23 2.76 3.52
N SER A 90 3.06 3.39 2.69
CA SER A 90 2.64 4.12 1.51
C SER A 90 3.58 3.83 0.33
N GLY A 91 3.44 4.62 -0.74
CA GLY A 91 4.40 4.65 -1.84
C GLY A 91 4.39 3.38 -2.67
N SER A 92 5.59 2.97 -3.08
CA SER A 92 5.74 1.95 -4.12
C SER A 92 5.29 0.56 -3.70
N GLN A 93 5.50 0.19 -2.43
CA GLN A 93 5.10 -1.13 -1.93
C GLN A 93 3.60 -1.21 -1.68
N ALA A 94 2.94 -0.12 -1.25
CA ALA A 94 1.48 -0.08 -1.16
C ALA A 94 0.82 -0.31 -2.52
N ILE A 95 1.37 0.28 -3.60
CA ILE A 95 0.93 0.01 -4.98
C ILE A 95 1.10 -1.48 -5.29
N ARG A 96 2.28 -2.06 -5.02
CA ARG A 96 2.54 -3.47 -5.31
C ARG A 96 1.56 -4.41 -4.61
N PHE A 97 1.33 -4.19 -3.32
CA PHE A 97 0.36 -4.96 -2.55
C PHE A 97 -1.04 -4.89 -3.16
N LEU A 98 -1.57 -3.69 -3.42
CA LEU A 98 -2.91 -3.51 -3.98
C LEU A 98 -3.04 -4.04 -5.41
N ASP A 99 -1.95 -4.04 -6.17
CA ASP A 99 -1.87 -4.54 -7.54
C ASP A 99 -1.57 -6.05 -7.64
N ARG A 100 -1.58 -6.77 -6.51
CA ARG A 100 -1.25 -8.21 -6.41
C ARG A 100 0.15 -8.56 -6.92
N MET A 101 1.08 -7.60 -6.83
CA MET A 101 2.48 -7.83 -7.14
C MET A 101 3.23 -8.26 -5.89
N GLU A 102 4.10 -9.26 -6.06
CA GLU A 102 5.07 -9.67 -5.04
C GLU A 102 5.85 -8.46 -4.49
N PRO A 103 6.17 -8.41 -3.19
CA PRO A 103 6.98 -7.34 -2.64
C PRO A 103 8.37 -7.30 -3.33
N ALA A 104 8.96 -6.10 -3.44
CA ALA A 104 10.24 -5.92 -4.13
C ALA A 104 11.33 -5.43 -3.18
N ALA A 105 12.31 -6.29 -2.86
CA ALA A 105 13.43 -5.95 -1.97
C ALA A 105 14.30 -4.79 -2.49
N SER A 106 14.31 -4.55 -3.80
CA SER A 106 15.03 -3.43 -4.44
C SER A 106 14.34 -2.08 -4.26
N SER A 107 13.11 -2.05 -3.75
CA SER A 107 12.32 -0.83 -3.54
C SER A 107 12.09 -0.60 -2.05
N ASP A 108 12.16 0.66 -1.64
CA ASP A 108 12.04 1.04 -0.23
C ASP A 108 10.61 0.77 0.30
N LEU A 109 10.50 0.35 1.56
CA LEU A 109 9.24 0.34 2.29
C LEU A 109 9.04 1.71 2.96
N ASP A 110 8.18 2.53 2.38
CA ASP A 110 7.88 3.88 2.85
C ASP A 110 6.85 3.82 4.01
N ILE A 111 7.22 4.29 5.20
CA ILE A 111 6.35 4.41 6.37
C ILE A 111 6.13 5.89 6.67
N LEU A 112 4.88 6.34 6.73
CA LEU A 112 4.50 7.68 7.16
C LEU A 112 4.04 7.65 8.61
N THR A 113 4.57 8.55 9.44
CA THR A 113 4.16 8.67 10.85
C THR A 113 4.19 10.12 11.33
N ARG A 114 3.50 10.43 12.43
CA ARG A 114 3.67 11.70 13.14
C ARG A 114 4.84 11.61 14.11
N VAL A 115 5.31 12.77 14.57
CA VAL A 115 6.43 12.90 15.53
C VAL A 115 6.29 11.95 16.73
N GLY A 116 5.09 11.82 17.30
CA GLY A 116 4.84 10.95 18.45
C GLY A 116 5.03 9.44 18.21
N GLY A 117 4.98 8.98 16.95
CA GLY A 117 5.18 7.57 16.60
C GLY A 117 6.62 7.19 16.25
N VAL A 118 7.52 8.18 16.11
CA VAL A 118 8.86 7.97 15.56
C VAL A 118 9.71 7.09 16.46
N LEU A 119 9.80 7.42 17.75
CA LEU A 119 10.64 6.70 18.71
C LEU A 119 10.32 5.20 18.73
N SER A 120 9.03 4.88 18.81
CA SER A 120 8.56 3.49 18.86
C SER A 120 8.86 2.74 17.57
N LEU A 121 8.72 3.38 16.41
CA LEU A 121 9.06 2.76 15.13
C LEU A 121 10.57 2.54 14.97
N VAL A 122 11.40 3.50 15.38
CA VAL A 122 12.86 3.34 15.31
C VAL A 122 13.32 2.20 16.22
N ASN A 123 12.89 2.19 17.48
CA ASN A 123 13.23 1.11 18.42
C ASN A 123 12.75 -0.25 17.89
N TYR A 124 11.56 -0.30 17.29
CA TYR A 124 11.06 -1.52 16.65
C TYR A 124 11.97 -1.97 15.48
N LEU A 125 12.32 -1.07 14.57
CA LEU A 125 13.19 -1.41 13.42
C LEU A 125 14.57 -1.90 13.88
N GLU A 126 15.17 -1.23 14.86
CA GLU A 126 16.44 -1.66 15.45
C GLU A 126 16.34 -3.05 16.08
N GLY A 127 15.26 -3.32 16.82
CA GLY A 127 14.96 -4.65 17.35
C GLY A 127 14.75 -5.72 16.27
N GLN A 128 14.28 -5.33 15.08
CA GLN A 128 14.14 -6.22 13.91
C GLN A 128 15.46 -6.38 13.11
N GLY A 129 16.58 -5.85 13.61
CA GLY A 129 17.91 -5.94 13.02
C GLY A 129 18.17 -4.95 11.89
N TYR A 130 17.40 -3.86 11.81
CA TYR A 130 17.72 -2.76 10.91
C TYR A 130 18.72 -1.81 11.55
N HIS A 131 19.57 -1.21 10.72
CA HIS A 131 20.48 -0.15 11.13
C HIS A 131 20.13 1.14 10.42
N ARG A 132 20.11 2.24 11.18
CA ARG A 132 19.95 3.59 10.65
C ARG A 132 21.11 3.93 9.72
N VAL A 133 20.80 4.59 8.61
CA VAL A 133 21.80 5.10 7.66
C VAL A 133 22.15 6.53 8.05
N GLU A 134 23.42 6.78 8.32
CA GLU A 134 23.92 8.14 8.56
C GLU A 134 23.75 8.99 7.30
N LYS A 135 23.18 10.19 7.46
CA LYS A 135 23.01 11.14 6.34
C LYS A 135 24.32 11.76 5.87
N LYS A 136 25.34 11.79 6.74
CA LYS A 136 26.68 12.32 6.45
C LYS A 136 27.73 11.40 7.09
N PRO A 137 28.62 10.76 6.31
CA PRO A 137 29.67 9.93 6.87
C PRO A 137 30.61 10.78 7.74
N GLY A 138 30.82 10.37 9.01
CA GLY A 138 31.78 10.99 9.92
C GLY A 138 31.22 12.00 10.92
N ARG A 139 29.92 12.30 10.90
CA ARG A 139 29.23 12.82 12.08
C ARG A 139 28.58 11.63 12.78
N LYS A 140 29.19 11.16 13.87
CA LYS A 140 28.41 10.43 14.87
C LYS A 140 27.25 11.35 15.26
N GLU A 141 26.03 11.00 14.89
CA GLU A 141 24.85 11.62 15.48
C GLU A 141 24.82 11.15 16.94
N ASP A 142 25.62 11.78 17.80
CA ASP A 142 25.70 11.53 19.24
C ASP A 142 24.43 11.98 19.98
N TYR A 143 23.41 12.44 19.26
CA TYR A 143 22.15 12.86 19.85
C TYR A 143 21.21 11.66 19.98
N PRO A 144 20.71 11.36 21.19
CA PRO A 144 19.67 10.37 21.35
C PRO A 144 18.46 10.83 20.55
N LEU A 145 17.88 9.92 19.77
CA LEU A 145 16.70 10.13 18.91
C LEU A 145 15.59 10.98 19.57
N LEU A 146 15.48 10.93 20.89
CA LEU A 146 14.61 11.78 21.70
C LEU A 146 14.89 13.29 21.52
N ALA A 147 16.14 13.74 21.56
CA ALA A 147 16.50 15.13 21.37
C ALA A 147 16.13 15.62 19.97
N ASP A 148 16.33 14.79 18.94
CA ASP A 148 15.89 15.08 17.57
C ASP A 148 14.36 15.15 17.49
N ILE A 149 13.64 14.20 18.11
CA ILE A 149 12.17 14.19 18.14
C ILE A 149 11.62 15.42 18.88
N PHE A 150 12.19 15.79 20.02
CA PHE A 150 11.83 17.00 20.76
C PHE A 150 12.13 18.25 19.94
N ALA A 151 13.31 18.34 19.33
CA ALA A 151 13.65 19.42 18.43
C ALA A 151 12.63 19.52 17.29
N LEU A 152 12.29 18.41 16.63
CA LEU A 152 11.27 18.35 15.57
C LEU A 152 9.92 18.91 16.05
N SER A 153 9.44 18.50 17.24
CA SER A 153 8.18 18.99 17.80
C SER A 153 8.18 20.48 18.16
N SER A 154 9.35 21.02 18.49
CA SER A 154 9.55 22.43 18.87
C SER A 154 9.93 23.34 17.70
N THR A 155 10.18 22.78 16.51
CA THR A 155 10.62 23.58 15.37
C THR A 155 9.54 24.54 14.87
N ALA A 156 9.94 25.75 14.47
CA ALA A 156 9.06 26.65 13.71
C ALA A 156 8.48 25.99 12.46
N GLN A 157 9.18 24.99 11.91
CA GLN A 157 8.72 24.16 10.80
C GLN A 157 7.50 23.32 11.19
N PHE A 158 7.48 22.68 12.36
CA PHE A 158 6.29 22.01 12.89
C PHE A 158 5.12 22.99 13.05
N CYS A 159 5.35 24.15 13.67
CA CYS A 159 4.32 25.19 13.85
C CYS A 159 3.78 25.75 12.52
N LYS A 160 4.58 25.71 11.45
CA LYS A 160 4.19 26.12 10.09
C LYS A 160 3.68 24.96 9.21
N GLY A 161 3.51 23.76 9.76
CA GLY A 161 2.96 22.60 9.03
C GLY A 161 3.98 21.73 8.27
N GLY A 162 5.27 21.90 8.52
CA GLY A 162 6.38 21.11 8.00
C GLY A 162 7.27 21.85 6.98
N GLY A 163 8.25 21.14 6.41
CA GLY A 163 9.16 21.68 5.39
C GLY A 163 8.53 21.68 4.01
N LYS A 164 9.34 21.53 2.94
CA LYS A 164 8.80 21.24 1.60
C LYS A 164 7.84 20.04 1.70
N ASN A 165 6.61 20.24 1.24
CA ASN A 165 5.52 19.25 1.24
C ASN A 165 5.03 18.78 2.63
N GLY A 166 5.38 19.44 3.73
CA GLY A 166 4.89 19.07 5.06
C GLY A 166 5.59 17.86 5.71
N ILE A 167 6.73 17.45 5.15
CA ILE A 167 7.66 16.48 5.75
C ILE A 167 8.56 17.23 6.73
N LEU A 168 8.74 16.66 7.91
CA LEU A 168 9.60 17.19 8.96
C LEU A 168 10.97 16.54 8.89
N GLU A 169 11.00 15.21 8.79
CA GLU A 169 12.22 14.44 8.75
C GLU A 169 12.04 13.11 8.02
N ILE A 170 13.13 12.57 7.48
CA ILE A 170 13.22 11.25 6.87
C ILE A 170 14.36 10.47 7.54
N PHE A 171 14.06 9.26 8.01
CA PHE A 171 15.02 8.31 8.55
C PHE A 171 15.12 7.09 7.64
N ASP A 172 16.33 6.78 7.19
CA ASP A 172 16.61 5.63 6.33
C ASP A 172 17.17 4.47 7.16
N PHE A 173 16.65 3.26 6.92
CA PHE A 173 17.05 2.04 7.60
C PHE A 173 17.42 0.96 6.59
N LYS A 174 18.47 0.18 6.91
CA LYS A 174 18.94 -0.93 6.08
C LYS A 174 19.10 -2.21 6.90
N LYS A 175 18.66 -3.33 6.33
CA LYS A 175 18.91 -4.69 6.86
C LYS A 175 19.49 -5.56 5.75
N ARG A 176 20.51 -6.36 6.09
CA ARG A 176 21.05 -7.37 5.18
C ARG A 176 20.19 -8.63 5.26
N LEU A 177 19.78 -9.16 4.13
CA LEU A 177 19.04 -10.40 4.02
C LEU A 177 19.89 -11.41 3.26
N PHE A 178 20.30 -12.48 3.93
CA PHE A 178 21.04 -13.57 3.30
C PHE A 178 20.05 -14.53 2.63
N ARG A 179 20.13 -14.65 1.30
CA ARG A 179 19.38 -15.64 0.52
C ARG A 179 20.34 -16.69 0.00
N ALA A 180 20.08 -17.95 0.35
CA ALA A 180 20.93 -19.10 0.02
C ALA A 180 21.34 -19.19 -1.48
N ILE A 181 20.47 -18.71 -2.39
CA ILE A 181 20.67 -18.84 -3.85
C ILE A 181 21.10 -17.52 -4.52
N ARG A 182 20.77 -16.36 -3.93
CA ARG A 182 20.94 -15.04 -4.56
C ARG A 182 21.95 -14.12 -3.86
N GLY A 183 22.60 -14.60 -2.81
CA GLY A 183 23.57 -13.81 -2.04
C GLY A 183 22.90 -12.88 -1.03
N VAL A 184 23.44 -11.67 -0.87
CA VAL A 184 22.98 -10.71 0.16
C VAL A 184 22.10 -9.64 -0.48
N ASP A 185 20.80 -9.71 -0.22
CA ASP A 185 19.88 -8.61 -0.48
C ASP A 185 20.00 -7.53 0.60
N ARG A 186 19.62 -6.30 0.24
CA ARG A 186 19.54 -5.19 1.20
C ARG A 186 18.11 -4.67 1.24
N LEU A 187 17.43 -4.97 2.33
CA LEU A 187 16.10 -4.41 2.60
C LEU A 187 16.26 -2.98 3.08
N LYS A 188 15.39 -2.10 2.58
CA LYS A 188 15.35 -0.69 2.96
C LYS A 188 13.97 -0.32 3.49
N VAL A 189 13.95 0.39 4.60
CA VAL A 189 12.75 0.97 5.20
C VAL A 189 13.02 2.45 5.39
N GLN A 190 12.06 3.31 5.01
CA GLN A 190 12.16 4.75 5.15
C GLN A 190 11.02 5.25 6.03
N ILE A 191 11.33 5.87 7.18
CA ILE A 191 10.34 6.53 8.01
C ILE A 191 10.29 8.01 7.63
N SER A 192 9.18 8.45 7.06
CA SER A 192 8.90 9.84 6.77
C SER A 192 8.00 10.44 7.86
N VAL A 193 8.54 11.38 8.62
CA VAL A 193 7.86 12.08 9.71
C VAL A 193 7.11 13.27 9.15
N VAL A 194 5.82 13.36 9.43
CA VAL A 194 4.93 14.39 8.89
C VAL A 194 4.28 15.20 10.00
N ALA A 195 4.01 16.48 9.72
CA ALA A 195 3.42 17.41 10.68
C ALA A 195 1.91 17.16 10.92
N GLN A 196 1.24 16.53 9.97
CA GLN A 196 -0.19 16.27 9.98
C GLN A 196 -0.51 14.77 10.03
N ASN A 197 -1.78 14.41 10.15
CA ASN A 197 -2.20 13.00 10.04
C ASN A 197 -1.62 12.35 8.75
N PRO A 198 -1.05 11.13 8.81
CA PRO A 198 -0.37 10.51 7.66
C PRO A 198 -1.25 10.35 6.40
N ILE A 199 -2.52 9.98 6.57
CA ILE A 199 -3.48 9.87 5.45
C ILE A 199 -3.74 11.26 4.86
N HIS A 200 -3.95 12.26 5.73
CA HIS A 200 -4.10 13.65 5.29
C HIS A 200 -2.85 14.13 4.53
N HIS A 201 -1.65 13.81 5.02
CA HIS A 201 -0.40 14.17 4.34
C HIS A 201 -0.32 13.52 2.95
N MET A 202 -0.58 12.22 2.86
CA MET A 202 -0.57 11.50 1.58
C MET A 202 -1.50 12.16 0.54
N LEU A 203 -2.74 12.46 0.92
CA LEU A 203 -3.74 13.01 0.00
C LEU A 203 -3.37 14.38 -0.57
N PHE A 204 -2.77 15.24 0.24
CA PHE A 204 -2.57 16.65 -0.12
C PHE A 204 -1.12 17.01 -0.40
N SER A 205 -0.15 16.20 0.01
CA SER A 205 1.28 16.47 -0.20
C SER A 205 1.94 15.58 -1.25
N TYR A 206 1.29 14.50 -1.71
CA TYR A 206 1.86 13.66 -2.76
C TYR A 206 1.71 14.27 -4.14
N HIS A 207 2.67 13.98 -5.01
CA HIS A 207 2.79 14.56 -6.35
C HIS A 207 1.73 14.04 -7.34
N SER A 208 1.14 12.87 -7.12
CA SER A 208 0.15 12.30 -8.05
C SER A 208 -0.79 11.28 -7.42
N THR A 209 -1.93 11.02 -8.08
CA THR A 209 -2.94 10.07 -7.58
C THR A 209 -2.48 8.62 -7.56
N ALA A 210 -1.53 8.22 -8.42
CA ALA A 210 -1.04 6.83 -8.45
C ALA A 210 -0.38 6.36 -7.16
N VAL A 211 0.10 7.30 -6.33
CA VAL A 211 0.74 7.01 -5.04
C VAL A 211 -0.17 7.31 -3.85
N MET A 212 -1.43 7.67 -4.07
CA MET A 212 -2.41 7.90 -3.00
C MET A 212 -3.07 6.59 -2.58
N ASN A 213 -2.23 5.65 -2.15
CA ASN A 213 -2.61 4.36 -1.62
C ASN A 213 -1.81 4.09 -0.35
N TYR A 214 -2.44 3.45 0.62
CA TYR A 214 -1.76 3.11 1.87
C TYR A 214 -2.20 1.75 2.40
N VAL A 215 -1.37 1.23 3.29
CA VAL A 215 -1.66 0.06 4.11
C VAL A 215 -1.48 0.48 5.56
N SER A 216 -2.49 0.22 6.38
CA SER A 216 -2.49 0.51 7.81
C SER A 216 -2.46 -0.80 8.60
N HIS A 217 -2.75 -0.76 9.89
CA HIS A 217 -2.75 -1.96 10.74
C HIS A 217 -3.86 -2.97 10.42
N ASP A 218 -5.00 -2.49 9.92
CA ASP A 218 -6.25 -3.24 9.78
C ASP A 218 -6.84 -3.22 8.38
N GLU A 219 -6.28 -2.44 7.45
CA GLU A 219 -6.74 -2.37 6.07
C GLU A 219 -5.70 -1.79 5.11
N ALA A 220 -5.85 -2.10 3.82
CA ALA A 220 -5.24 -1.36 2.72
C ALA A 220 -6.30 -0.56 1.94
N VAL A 221 -5.94 0.65 1.54
CA VAL A 221 -6.85 1.58 0.87
C VAL A 221 -6.21 2.16 -0.39
N SER A 222 -6.98 2.14 -1.47
CA SER A 222 -6.73 2.93 -2.67
C SER A 222 -7.78 4.02 -2.83
N VAL A 223 -7.35 5.27 -2.96
CA VAL A 223 -8.27 6.41 -3.10
C VAL A 223 -8.80 6.52 -4.53
N PHE A 224 -7.97 6.17 -5.52
CA PHE A 224 -8.26 6.24 -6.95
C PHE A 224 -8.03 4.89 -7.65
N PRO A 225 -8.72 3.82 -7.25
CA PRO A 225 -8.39 2.47 -7.70
C PRO A 225 -8.64 2.25 -9.19
N LEU A 226 -9.75 2.79 -9.73
CA LEU A 226 -10.07 2.65 -11.15
C LEU A 226 -9.00 3.32 -12.03
N SER A 227 -8.58 4.53 -11.67
CA SER A 227 -7.51 5.24 -12.40
C SER A 227 -6.18 4.50 -12.23
N THR A 228 -5.83 4.12 -10.99
CA THR A 228 -4.52 3.57 -10.63
C THR A 228 -4.30 2.16 -11.16
N PHE A 229 -5.20 1.22 -10.85
CA PHE A 229 -4.96 -0.21 -11.10
C PHE A 229 -5.66 -0.74 -12.34
N VAL A 230 -6.78 -0.13 -12.77
CA VAL A 230 -7.50 -0.58 -13.97
C VAL A 230 -7.04 0.18 -15.21
N LYS A 231 -7.02 1.52 -15.15
CA LYS A 231 -6.69 2.36 -16.32
C LYS A 231 -5.20 2.70 -16.44
N ARG A 232 -4.42 2.48 -15.37
CA ARG A 232 -3.01 2.90 -15.25
C ARG A 232 -2.82 4.38 -15.60
N VAL A 233 -3.73 5.24 -15.14
CA VAL A 233 -3.68 6.69 -15.32
C VAL A 233 -3.50 7.37 -13.97
N SER A 234 -2.56 8.30 -13.92
CA SER A 234 -2.25 9.12 -12.75
C SER A 234 -2.42 10.61 -13.06
N TYR A 235 -2.95 11.35 -12.09
CA TYR A 235 -3.19 12.78 -12.20
C TYR A 235 -2.24 13.52 -11.27
N PRO A 236 -1.52 14.55 -11.75
CA PRO A 236 -0.71 15.39 -10.87
C PRO A 236 -1.58 16.07 -9.80
N SER A 237 -1.10 16.10 -8.56
CA SER A 237 -1.75 16.87 -7.50
C SER A 237 -1.41 18.35 -7.66
N THR A 238 -2.41 19.18 -7.93
CA THR A 238 -2.26 20.62 -8.15
C THR A 238 -2.23 21.38 -6.83
N ARG A 239 -1.23 21.14 -5.96
CA ARG A 239 -0.91 22.15 -4.96
C ARG A 239 -0.27 23.36 -5.64
N LEU A 240 -0.90 24.52 -5.44
CA LEU A 240 -0.45 25.87 -5.78
C LEU A 240 1.02 26.04 -5.34
N GLY A 241 1.95 25.99 -6.30
CA GLY A 241 3.40 26.06 -6.04
C GLY A 241 4.24 25.11 -6.88
N LEU A 242 3.68 23.99 -7.37
CA LEU A 242 4.35 23.15 -8.37
C LEU A 242 4.33 23.77 -9.79
N GLY A 243 4.09 25.09 -9.88
CA GLY A 243 3.95 25.87 -11.11
C GLY A 243 5.21 25.97 -11.99
N ARG A 244 6.14 25.03 -11.84
CA ARG A 244 7.34 24.81 -12.68
C ARG A 244 8.11 23.52 -12.34
N GLU A 245 7.89 22.88 -11.19
CA GLU A 245 8.58 21.65 -10.78
C GLU A 245 7.78 20.37 -11.10
N TRP A 246 7.52 20.14 -12.38
CA TRP A 246 7.24 18.78 -12.84
C TRP A 246 8.56 18.03 -12.86
N ASN A 247 9.01 17.54 -11.70
CA ASN A 247 10.29 16.85 -11.62
C ASN A 247 10.22 15.58 -12.49
N PRO A 248 10.99 15.49 -13.59
CA PRO A 248 10.89 14.39 -14.54
C PRO A 248 11.24 13.03 -13.91
N SER A 249 12.01 13.00 -12.81
CA SER A 249 12.50 11.76 -12.21
C SER A 249 11.41 10.88 -11.58
N TRP A 250 10.51 11.46 -10.76
CA TRP A 250 9.42 10.66 -10.16
C TRP A 250 8.43 10.22 -11.22
N LYS A 251 8.20 11.06 -12.24
CA LYS A 251 7.29 10.72 -13.32
C LYS A 251 7.85 9.57 -14.14
N ALA A 252 9.09 9.69 -14.61
CA ALA A 252 9.78 8.62 -15.35
C ALA A 252 9.77 7.30 -14.57
N LYS A 253 9.97 7.35 -13.24
CA LYS A 253 9.88 6.19 -12.36
C LYS A 253 8.52 5.49 -12.44
N TYR A 254 7.40 6.22 -12.50
CA TYR A 254 6.06 5.62 -12.58
C TYR A 254 5.64 5.32 -14.02
N GLU A 255 6.11 6.07 -15.03
CA GLU A 255 5.92 5.72 -16.44
C GLU A 255 6.59 4.40 -16.80
N ALA A 256 7.80 4.15 -16.28
CA ALA A 256 8.48 2.87 -16.40
C ALA A 256 7.71 1.70 -15.74
N LYS A 257 6.75 2.01 -14.86
CA LYS A 257 5.83 1.04 -14.24
C LYS A 257 4.48 0.96 -14.96
N GLY A 258 4.37 1.54 -16.15
CA GLY A 258 3.19 1.48 -17.00
C GLY A 258 2.13 2.55 -16.72
N PHE A 259 2.39 3.51 -15.83
CA PHE A 259 1.45 4.60 -15.59
C PHE A 259 1.54 5.66 -16.69
N ARG A 260 0.38 6.11 -17.18
CA ARG A 260 0.27 7.30 -18.02
C ARG A 260 -0.14 8.49 -17.17
N PHE A 261 0.51 9.63 -17.39
CA PHE A 261 0.16 10.87 -16.68
C PHE A 261 -0.72 11.74 -17.57
N ASP A 262 -1.96 11.96 -17.13
CA ASP A 262 -2.92 12.78 -17.87
C ASP A 262 -3.11 14.13 -17.17
N ILE A 263 -2.78 15.19 -17.91
CA ILE A 263 -2.89 16.58 -17.45
C ILE A 263 -4.10 17.26 -18.13
N LYS A 264 -4.57 16.73 -19.26
CA LYS A 264 -5.50 17.41 -20.17
C LYS A 264 -6.90 16.80 -20.16
N SER A 265 -7.02 15.51 -19.91
CA SER A 265 -8.31 14.79 -19.89
C SER A 265 -8.60 14.24 -18.50
N LEU A 266 -9.32 15.03 -17.69
CA LEU A 266 -9.90 14.59 -16.43
C LEU A 266 -11.04 13.54 -16.61
N ARG A 267 -11.22 12.96 -17.81
CA ARG A 267 -12.36 12.09 -18.14
C ARG A 267 -11.95 10.84 -18.93
N PRO A 268 -12.62 9.68 -18.73
CA PRO A 268 -13.62 9.37 -17.70
C PRO A 268 -13.03 8.67 -16.44
N ALA A 269 -11.71 8.52 -16.34
CA ALA A 269 -11.11 7.63 -15.34
C ALA A 269 -11.11 8.17 -13.90
N VAL A 270 -11.40 9.45 -13.66
CA VAL A 270 -11.48 10.06 -12.31
C VAL A 270 -12.92 10.40 -12.00
N VAL A 271 -13.40 9.89 -10.88
CA VAL A 271 -14.68 10.30 -10.32
C VAL A 271 -14.52 11.71 -9.74
N LEU A 272 -15.17 12.68 -10.37
CA LEU A 272 -15.20 14.08 -9.94
C LEU A 272 -16.23 14.28 -8.81
N GLY A 273 -16.05 15.34 -8.03
CA GLY A 273 -16.96 15.76 -6.96
C GLY A 273 -16.35 15.66 -5.56
N ARG A 274 -17.20 15.84 -4.53
CA ARG A 274 -16.78 15.66 -3.14
C ARG A 274 -16.54 14.18 -2.87
N ARG A 275 -15.32 13.85 -2.46
CA ARG A 275 -14.86 12.49 -2.16
C ARG A 275 -14.34 12.47 -0.73
N PHE A 276 -14.42 11.31 -0.10
CA PHE A 276 -13.87 11.06 1.23
C PHE A 276 -13.08 9.75 1.21
N VAL A 277 -12.06 9.63 2.04
CA VAL A 277 -11.33 8.35 2.17
C VAL A 277 -12.31 7.27 2.60
N LYS A 278 -12.26 6.11 1.94
CA LYS A 278 -13.19 4.98 2.13
C LYS A 278 -14.62 5.22 1.65
N ASP A 279 -14.87 6.21 0.79
CA ASP A 279 -16.16 6.29 0.11
C ASP A 279 -16.35 5.13 -0.89
N ARG A 280 -17.54 5.08 -1.51
CA ARG A 280 -17.94 4.02 -2.45
C ARG A 280 -17.05 3.88 -3.70
N CYS A 281 -16.15 4.83 -3.94
CA CYS A 281 -15.26 4.84 -5.09
C CYS A 281 -13.80 4.56 -4.69
N CYS A 282 -13.52 4.31 -3.40
CA CYS A 282 -12.25 3.77 -2.92
C CYS A 282 -12.28 2.23 -2.95
N TRP A 283 -11.10 1.61 -3.02
CA TRP A 283 -10.95 0.22 -2.61
C TRP A 283 -10.49 0.20 -1.17
N VAL A 284 -11.15 -0.63 -0.36
CA VAL A 284 -10.81 -0.89 1.04
C VAL A 284 -10.71 -2.40 1.20
N LEU A 285 -9.52 -2.88 1.55
CA LEU A 285 -9.21 -4.29 1.76
C LEU A 285 -8.89 -4.50 3.24
N PRO A 286 -9.84 -5.00 4.05
CA PRO A 286 -9.57 -5.28 5.46
C PRO A 286 -8.51 -6.38 5.62
N HIS A 287 -7.75 -6.30 6.71
CA HIS A 287 -6.78 -7.30 7.12
C HIS A 287 -7.42 -8.26 8.13
N GLY A 288 -7.50 -9.54 7.79
CA GLY A 288 -8.15 -10.54 8.63
C GLY A 288 -9.64 -10.68 8.31
N GLY A 289 -10.05 -11.92 8.00
CA GLY A 289 -11.43 -12.28 7.65
C GLY A 289 -12.41 -12.30 8.81
N GLU A 290 -12.17 -11.57 9.90
CA GLU A 290 -13.20 -11.43 10.93
C GLU A 290 -14.31 -10.51 10.40
N HIS A 291 -15.37 -11.16 9.96
CA HIS A 291 -16.71 -10.61 9.73
C HIS A 291 -17.29 -10.02 11.03
N VAL A 292 -16.63 -9.02 11.63
CA VAL A 292 -17.24 -8.15 12.64
C VAL A 292 -18.19 -7.21 11.89
N HIS A 293 -19.41 -7.69 11.65
CA HIS A 293 -20.61 -6.92 11.29
C HIS A 293 -20.38 -5.59 10.53
N ARG A 294 -19.79 -5.66 9.33
CA ARG A 294 -19.92 -4.60 8.32
C ARG A 294 -20.18 -5.22 6.95
N PRO A 295 -21.35 -5.03 6.34
CA PRO A 295 -21.55 -5.34 4.94
C PRO A 295 -20.86 -4.25 4.12
N ASN A 296 -19.62 -4.52 3.70
CA ASN A 296 -19.15 -3.96 2.44
C ASN A 296 -18.23 -4.98 1.77
N PRO A 297 -18.76 -5.91 0.95
CA PRO A 297 -17.93 -6.54 -0.08
C PRO A 297 -17.21 -5.42 -0.84
N MET A 298 -15.99 -5.68 -1.30
CA MET A 298 -15.25 -4.82 -2.22
C MET A 298 -16.22 -4.22 -3.26
N LYS A 299 -16.62 -2.96 -3.07
CA LYS A 299 -17.55 -2.26 -3.96
C LYS A 299 -16.72 -1.68 -5.07
N PHE A 300 -16.58 -2.43 -6.15
CA PHE A 300 -16.09 -1.87 -7.39
C PHE A 300 -17.19 -0.94 -7.92
N PRO A 301 -16.91 0.35 -8.17
CA PRO A 301 -17.88 1.20 -8.82
C PRO A 301 -18.17 0.62 -10.22
N SER A 302 -19.46 0.40 -10.50
CA SER A 302 -20.00 0.12 -11.83
C SER A 302 -19.72 1.28 -12.79
#